data_AF-A0A946TD88-F1
#
_entry.id   AF-A0A946TD88-F1
#
_cell.length_a   1.000
_cell.length_b   1.000
_cell.length_c   1.000
_cell.angle_alpha   90.00
_cell.angle_beta   90.00
_cell.angle_gamma   90.00
#
_symmetry.space_group_name_H-M   'P 1'
#
loop_
_entity.id
_entity.type
_entity.pdbx_description
1 polymer ?
#
loop_
_entity_poly.entity_id
_entity_poly.type
_entity_poly.pdbx_seq_one_letter_code
_entity_poly.pdbx_strand_id
1 'polypeptide(L)'
;LDSTQTLLRFVQSGQGWAITTGLCLVRYPELLNGCRVLQLANGTNARHLTMLCRQNELASLPEQIAGICRSIYSDEIVPQLIDIAPWLEQQACAITEMPPI
;
A
#
# COMPACT_ATOMS: atom_id res chain seq x y z
N LEU A 1 -10.56 15.21 6.28
CA LEU A 1 -9.10 15.05 6.43
C LEU A 1 -8.60 14.63 5.07
N ASP A 2 -7.94 15.54 4.35
CA ASP A 2 -7.95 15.47 2.88
C ASP A 2 -6.61 15.01 2.28
N SER A 3 -5.65 14.65 3.14
CA SER A 3 -4.37 14.08 2.75
C SER A 3 -3.90 13.00 3.73
N THR A 4 -3.06 12.07 3.25
CA THR A 4 -2.41 11.08 4.12
C THR A 4 -1.66 11.74 5.28
N GLN A 5 -0.94 12.83 5.01
CA GLN A 5 -0.17 13.54 6.03
C GLN A 5 -1.08 14.13 7.11
N THR A 6 -2.18 14.76 6.71
CA THR A 6 -3.17 15.35 7.61
C THR A 6 -3.87 14.27 8.45
N LEU A 7 -4.18 13.11 7.85
CA LEU A 7 -4.75 11.96 8.55
C LEU A 7 -3.78 11.39 9.59
N LEU A 8 -2.51 11.18 9.23
CA LEU A 8 -1.52 10.61 10.15
C LEU A 8 -1.19 11.57 11.31
N ARG A 9 -1.11 12.88 11.05
CA ARG A 9 -0.96 13.90 12.13
C ARG A 9 -2.13 13.92 13.09
N PHE A 10 -3.35 13.75 12.60
CA PHE A 10 -4.54 13.66 13.45
C PHE A 10 -4.42 12.49 14.44
N VAL A 11 -3.99 11.31 13.96
CA VAL A 11 -3.74 10.14 14.82
C VAL A 11 -2.57 10.37 15.77
N GLN A 12 -1.43 10.87 15.26
CA GLN A 12 -0.22 11.11 16.05
C GLN A 12 -0.43 12.12 17.18
N SER A 13 -1.29 13.13 16.97
CA SER A 13 -1.66 14.12 18.00
C SER A 13 -2.69 13.60 19.02
N GLY A 14 -3.07 12.32 18.96
CA GLY A 14 -3.99 11.69 19.90
C GLY A 14 -5.46 12.06 19.68
N GLN A 15 -5.82 12.62 18.53
CA GLN A 15 -7.20 13.08 18.25
C GLN A 15 -8.15 11.94 17.85
N GLY A 16 -7.64 10.73 17.65
CA GLY A 16 -8.44 9.54 17.35
C GLY A 16 -7.64 8.47 16.62
N TRP A 17 -8.34 7.63 15.86
CA TRP A 17 -7.76 6.56 15.03
C TRP A 17 -8.21 6.70 13.58
N ALA A 18 -7.53 6.00 12.68
CA ALA A 18 -7.86 5.97 11.26
C ALA A 18 -7.61 4.58 10.66
N ILE A 19 -8.37 4.25 9.61
CA ILE A 19 -8.06 3.13 8.72
C ILE A 19 -7.34 3.72 7.50
N THR A 20 -6.24 3.08 7.10
CA THR A 20 -5.46 3.48 5.94
C THR A 20 -4.85 2.27 5.26
N THR A 21 -4.30 2.45 4.07
CA THR A 21 -3.63 1.38 3.30
C THR A 21 -2.14 1.37 3.59
N GLY A 22 -1.47 0.22 3.44
CA GLY A 22 -0.02 0.10 3.68
C GLY A 22 0.82 1.17 2.98
N LEU A 23 0.54 1.47 1.69
CA LEU A 23 1.27 2.51 0.94
C LEU A 23 1.22 3.90 1.57
N CYS A 24 0.18 4.21 2.35
CA CYS A 24 0.07 5.49 3.05
C CYS A 24 0.99 5.55 4.28
N LEU A 25 1.30 4.41 4.90
CA LEU A 25 2.19 4.31 6.06
C LEU A 25 3.65 4.53 5.64
N VAL A 26 4.07 3.93 4.52
CA VAL A 26 5.45 4.03 4.00
C VAL A 26 5.83 5.45 3.60
N ARG A 27 4.86 6.29 3.21
CA ARG A 27 5.14 7.65 2.74
C ARG A 27 5.64 8.60 3.84
N TYR A 28 5.20 8.41 5.09
CA TYR A 28 5.51 9.29 6.22
C TYR A 28 5.80 8.48 7.50
N PRO A 29 6.85 7.64 7.52
CA PRO A 29 7.13 6.75 8.64
C PRO A 29 7.35 7.52 9.97
N GLU A 30 7.84 8.75 9.90
CA GLU A 30 8.03 9.63 11.05
C GLU A 30 6.74 10.02 11.76
N LEU A 31 5.61 10.02 11.04
CA LEU A 31 4.28 10.30 11.61
C LEU A 31 3.69 9.07 12.33
N LEU A 32 4.36 7.93 12.26
CA LEU A 32 4.01 6.72 13.02
C LEU A 32 4.69 6.68 14.39
N ASN A 33 5.63 7.58 14.66
CA ASN A 33 6.26 7.70 15.99
C ASN A 33 5.20 7.98 17.06
N GLY A 34 5.12 7.09 18.06
CA GLY A 34 4.11 7.15 19.11
C GLY A 34 2.73 6.61 18.72
N CYS A 35 2.55 6.17 17.48
CA CYS A 35 1.33 5.52 17.00
C CYS A 35 1.45 3.99 17.08
N ARG A 36 0.31 3.31 17.17
CA ARG A 36 0.24 1.85 17.02
C ARG A 36 -0.46 1.52 15.71
N VAL A 37 0.22 0.81 14.83
CA VAL A 37 -0.40 0.21 13.63
C VAL A 37 -1.02 -1.12 14.06
N LEU A 38 -2.25 -1.39 13.64
CA LEU A 38 -2.98 -2.61 13.96
C LEU A 38 -3.52 -3.24 12.68
N GLN A 39 -3.58 -4.57 12.65
CA GLN A 39 -4.19 -5.30 11.54
C GLN A 39 -5.71 -5.04 11.54
N LEU A 40 -6.27 -4.74 10.36
CA LEU A 40 -7.71 -4.74 10.16
C LEU A 40 -8.21 -6.19 10.24
N ALA A 41 -9.35 -6.44 10.89
CA ALA A 41 -9.88 -7.76 11.23
C ALA A 41 -9.64 -8.85 10.15
N ASN A 42 -9.46 -10.09 10.59
CA ASN A 42 -9.19 -11.25 9.75
C ASN A 42 -10.09 -11.28 8.51
N GLY A 43 -9.49 -11.13 7.33
CA GLY A 43 -10.19 -11.09 6.04
C GLY A 43 -9.28 -10.62 4.90
N THR A 44 -9.74 -10.76 3.67
CA THR A 44 -9.05 -10.35 2.43
C THR A 44 -9.27 -8.86 2.14
N ASN A 45 -8.95 -8.00 3.11
CA ASN A 45 -9.01 -6.55 2.93
C ASN A 45 -7.81 -6.07 2.11
N ALA A 46 -7.96 -6.10 0.79
CA ALA A 46 -6.91 -5.69 -0.14
C ALA A 46 -7.36 -4.48 -0.98
N ARG A 47 -6.38 -3.65 -1.34
CA ARG A 47 -6.54 -2.63 -2.38
C ARG A 47 -5.73 -3.05 -3.59
N HIS A 48 -6.40 -3.32 -4.69
CA HIS A 48 -5.75 -3.66 -5.96
C HIS A 48 -5.31 -2.40 -6.70
N LEU A 49 -4.05 -2.34 -7.10
CA LEU A 49 -3.50 -1.29 -7.95
C LEU A 49 -3.51 -1.81 -9.40
N THR A 50 -4.38 -1.24 -10.22
CA THR A 50 -4.60 -1.70 -11.59
C THR A 50 -4.07 -0.69 -12.59
N MET A 51 -3.31 -1.15 -13.57
CA MET A 51 -2.96 -0.36 -14.73
C MET A 51 -4.04 -0.49 -15.80
N LEU A 52 -4.53 0.64 -16.29
CA LEU A 52 -5.48 0.69 -17.38
C LEU A 52 -4.79 1.24 -18.63
N CYS A 53 -4.94 0.55 -19.74
CA CYS A 53 -4.48 0.99 -21.05
C CYS A 53 -5.57 0.73 -22.09
N ARG A 54 -5.56 1.50 -23.18
CA ARG A 54 -6.47 1.24 -24.30
C ARG A 54 -5.93 0.05 -25.09
N GLN A 55 -6.84 -0.79 -25.54
CA GLN A 55 -6.49 -1.95 -26.35
C GLN A 55 -5.76 -1.50 -27.63
N ASN A 56 -4.69 -2.23 -27.99
CA ASN A 56 -3.85 -1.97 -29.16
C ASN A 56 -3.14 -0.61 -29.17
N GLU A 57 -3.05 0.08 -28.02
CA GLU A 57 -2.25 1.28 -27.84
C GLU A 57 -0.98 0.94 -27.05
N LEU A 58 0.12 1.68 -27.28
CA LEU A 58 1.36 1.60 -26.50
C LEU A 58 2.13 0.26 -26.54
N ALA A 59 1.69 -0.71 -27.35
CA ALA A 59 2.36 -2.00 -27.55
C ALA A 59 2.72 -2.69 -26.21
N SER A 60 3.99 -3.04 -25.98
CA SER A 60 4.47 -3.70 -24.76
C SER A 60 4.70 -2.75 -23.58
N LEU A 61 4.52 -1.44 -23.75
CA LEU A 61 4.84 -0.45 -22.73
C LEU A 61 4.00 -0.63 -21.45
N PRO A 62 2.67 -0.89 -21.49
CA PRO A 62 1.90 -1.12 -20.27
C PRO A 62 2.43 -2.32 -19.46
N GLU A 63 2.81 -3.40 -20.15
CA GLU A 63 3.39 -4.58 -19.49
C GLU A 63 4.74 -4.27 -18.83
N GLN A 64 5.60 -3.49 -19.51
CA GLN A 64 6.88 -3.05 -18.97
C GLN A 64 6.69 -2.15 -17.74
N ILE A 65 5.80 -1.15 -17.81
CA ILE A 65 5.54 -0.26 -16.66
C ILE A 65 4.95 -1.08 -15.50
N ALA A 66 4.03 -1.99 -15.76
CA ALA A 66 3.48 -2.86 -14.72
C ALA A 66 4.56 -3.74 -14.08
N GLY A 67 5.51 -4.25 -14.88
CA GLY A 67 6.68 -4.99 -14.41
C GLY A 67 7.59 -4.14 -13.50
N ILE A 68 7.87 -2.90 -13.90
CA ILE A 68 8.65 -1.95 -13.08
C ILE A 68 7.91 -1.64 -11.78
N CYS A 69 6.62 -1.34 -11.82
CA CYS A 69 5.83 -1.07 -10.62
C CYS A 69 5.80 -2.25 -9.65
N ARG A 70 5.68 -3.49 -10.16
CA ARG A 70 5.76 -4.70 -9.33
C ARG A 70 7.13 -4.87 -8.68
N SER A 71 8.20 -4.62 -9.43
CA SER A 71 9.57 -4.72 -8.91
C SER A 71 9.81 -3.70 -7.80
N ILE A 72 9.46 -2.43 -8.02
CA ILE A 72 9.54 -1.38 -6.98
C ILE A 72 8.71 -1.77 -5.75
N TYR A 73 7.49 -2.29 -5.97
CA TYR A 73 6.63 -2.70 -4.85
C TYR A 73 7.26 -3.82 -4.03
N SER A 74 7.73 -4.88 -4.68
CA SER A 74 8.32 -6.05 -4.02
C SER A 74 9.68 -5.77 -3.39
N ASP A 75 10.55 -5.03 -4.08
CA ASP A 75 11.95 -4.91 -3.71
C ASP A 75 12.20 -3.71 -2.77
N GLU A 76 11.38 -2.66 -2.87
CA GLU A 76 11.57 -1.43 -2.09
C GLU A 76 10.46 -1.20 -1.06
N ILE A 77 9.20 -1.40 -1.44
CA ILE A 77 8.05 -1.03 -0.60
C ILE A 77 7.69 -2.10 0.42
N VAL A 78 7.65 -3.37 0.03
CA VAL A 78 7.31 -4.49 0.94
C VAL A 78 8.26 -4.57 2.15
N PRO A 79 9.60 -4.44 2.00
CA PRO A 79 10.49 -4.41 3.15
C PRO A 79 10.13 -3.31 4.17
N GLN A 80 9.84 -2.09 3.69
CA GLN A 80 9.42 -0.97 4.54
C GLN A 80 8.06 -1.22 5.22
N LEU A 81 7.14 -1.91 4.55
CA LEU A 81 5.86 -2.31 5.15
C LEU A 81 6.05 -3.31 6.29
N ILE A 82 6.95 -4.28 6.12
CA ILE A 82 7.25 -5.30 7.11
C ILE A 82 7.89 -4.67 8.36
N ASP A 83 8.76 -3.68 8.18
CA ASP A 83 9.36 -2.92 9.29
C ASP A 83 8.30 -2.18 10.15
N ILE A 84 7.24 -1.67 9.50
CA ILE A 84 6.14 -0.97 10.16
C ILE A 84 5.15 -1.96 10.80
N ALA A 85 4.85 -3.05 10.11
CA ALA A 85 3.78 -3.99 10.45
C ALA A 85 4.15 -5.41 9.98
N PRO A 86 4.82 -6.22 10.84
CA PRO A 86 5.38 -7.52 10.42
C PRO A 86 4.38 -8.52 9.84
N TRP A 87 3.11 -8.46 10.26
CA TRP A 87 2.05 -9.32 9.73
C TRP A 87 1.75 -9.10 8.24
N LEU A 88 2.27 -8.02 7.63
CA LEU A 88 2.13 -7.74 6.21
C LEU A 88 3.01 -8.61 5.32
N GLU A 89 4.03 -9.30 5.85
CA GLU A 89 4.91 -10.18 5.05
C GLU A 89 4.11 -11.22 4.24
N GLN A 90 3.02 -11.73 4.81
CA GLN A 90 2.15 -12.73 4.16
C GLN A 90 0.99 -12.11 3.38
N GLN A 91 0.84 -10.79 3.38
CA GLN A 91 -0.34 -10.08 2.85
C GLN A 91 0.01 -9.06 1.77
N ALA A 92 1.22 -8.50 1.79
CA ALA A 92 1.69 -7.50 0.84
C ALA A 92 2.42 -8.19 -0.31
N CYS A 93 1.74 -8.36 -1.44
CA CYS A 93 2.29 -9.03 -2.61
C CYS A 93 1.96 -8.30 -3.92
N ALA A 94 2.88 -8.36 -4.86
CA ALA A 94 2.61 -8.01 -6.25
C ALA A 94 1.85 -9.15 -6.93
N ILE A 95 0.82 -8.81 -7.71
CA ILE A 95 0.01 -9.78 -8.45
C ILE A 95 0.09 -9.55 -9.96
N THR A 96 -0.01 -10.62 -10.73
CA THR A 96 -0.09 -10.58 -12.20
C THR A 96 -1.51 -10.78 -12.70
N GLU A 97 -2.38 -11.37 -11.87
CA GLU A 97 -3.77 -11.66 -12.17
C GLU A 97 -4.66 -11.17 -11.03
N MET A 98 -5.85 -10.65 -11.37
CA MET A 98 -6.81 -10.21 -10.37
C MET A 98 -7.44 -11.45 -9.71
N PRO A 99 -7.55 -11.52 -8.36
CA PRO A 99 -8.26 -12.60 -7.71
C PRO A 99 -9.74 -12.63 -8.15
N PRO A 100 -10.36 -13.83 -8.17
CA PRO A 100 -11.78 -13.96 -8.51
C PRO A 100 -12.65 -13.20 -7.50
N ILE A 101 -13.70 -12.56 -8.01
CA ILE A 101 -14.70 -11.81 -7.24
C ILE A 101 -15.81 -12.76 -6.78
#